data_AF-A0ABD2PMP6-F1
#
_entry.id   AF-A0ABD2PMP6-F1
#
_cell.length_a   1.000
_cell.length_b   1.000
_cell.length_c   1.000
_cell.angle_alpha   90.00
_cell.angle_beta   90.00
_cell.angle_gamma   90.00
#
_symmetry.space_group_name_H-M   'P 1'
#
loop_
_entity.id
_entity.type
_entity.pdbx_description
1 polymer ?
#
loop_
_entity_poly.entity_id
_entity_poly.type
_entity_poly.pdbx_seq_one_letter_code
_entity_poly.pdbx_strand_id
1 'polypeptide(L)'
;LKFSVLNTGRDIQLTLLVENDAKVALTGGPLSYQFTVHGIKIKFGKNKNGRSEHSINNRSFVGEIQLYGYNSDLYDSFQEAVFAPNGLAILAAFLEVSFAKQLFNL
;
A
#
# COMPACT_ATOMS: atom_id res chain seq x y z
N LEU A 1 -15.87 0.41 4.30
CA LEU A 1 -14.66 1.06 3.75
C LEU A 1 -14.93 1.38 2.30
N LYS A 2 -14.80 2.65 1.89
CA LYS A 2 -14.94 3.08 0.50
C LYS A 2 -13.61 3.65 0.02
N PHE A 3 -13.34 3.53 -1.27
CA PHE A 3 -12.10 4.01 -1.88
C PHE A 3 -12.40 4.83 -3.12
N SER A 4 -11.62 5.88 -3.33
CA SER A 4 -11.48 6.52 -4.65
C SER A 4 -10.31 5.87 -5.37
N VAL A 5 -10.50 5.52 -6.65
CA VAL A 5 -9.46 4.90 -7.48
C VAL A 5 -8.97 5.93 -8.50
N LEU A 6 -7.66 6.12 -8.54
CA LEU A 6 -7.00 7.02 -9.48
C LEU A 6 -5.94 6.26 -10.28
N ASN A 7 -6.03 6.34 -11.61
CA ASN A 7 -4.93 6.02 -12.49
C ASN A 7 -4.06 7.27 -12.67
N THR A 8 -2.81 7.23 -12.20
CA THR A 8 -1.89 8.38 -12.25
C THR A 8 -1.11 8.47 -13.57
N GLY A 9 -1.35 7.55 -14.50
CA GLY A 9 -0.53 7.34 -15.69
C GLY A 9 0.75 6.53 -15.42
N ARG A 10 1.13 6.32 -14.16
CA ARG A 10 2.30 5.52 -13.74
C ARG A 10 1.92 4.32 -12.87
N ASP A 11 1.00 4.54 -11.94
CA ASP A 11 0.52 3.56 -10.97
C ASP A 11 -1.00 3.71 -10.73
N ILE A 12 -1.55 2.75 -9.99
CA ILE A 12 -2.93 2.80 -9.51
C ILE A 12 -2.87 3.17 -8.04
N GLN A 13 -3.63 4.20 -7.65
CA GLN A 13 -3.76 4.64 -6.27
C GLN A 13 -5.21 4.49 -5.81
N LEU A 14 -5.37 3.95 -4.61
CA LEU A 14 -6.66 3.86 -3.93
C LEU A 14 -6.57 4.71 -2.67
N THR A 15 -7.32 5.80 -2.62
CA THR A 15 -7.40 6.66 -1.43
C THR A 15 -8.61 6.24 -0.61
N LEU A 16 -8.41 5.97 0.68
CA LEU A 16 -9.51 5.63 1.58
C LEU A 16 -10.40 6.86 1.79
N LEU A 17 -11.70 6.69 1.54
CA LEU A 17 -12.71 7.69 1.85
C LEU A 17 -13.21 7.41 3.26
N VAL A 18 -12.88 8.30 4.19
CA VAL A 18 -13.32 8.18 5.58
C VAL A 18 -14.79 8.56 5.65
N GLU A 19 -15.64 7.57 5.86
CA GLU A 19 -17.06 7.75 6.18
C GLU A 19 -17.27 7.28 7.63
N ASN A 20 -18.01 8.07 8.41
CA ASN A 20 -18.41 7.75 9.80
C ASN A 20 -17.23 7.47 10.76
N ASP A 21 -16.11 8.21 10.63
CA ASP A 21 -14.92 8.08 11.47
C ASP A 21 -14.27 6.67 11.52
N ALA A 22 -14.65 5.77 10.62
CA ALA A 22 -14.05 4.44 10.53
C ALA A 22 -12.63 4.53 9.98
N LYS A 23 -11.64 4.53 10.88
CA LYS A 23 -10.20 4.54 10.56
C LYS A 23 -9.60 3.13 10.69
N VAL A 24 -8.71 2.79 9.77
CA VAL A 24 -7.89 1.58 9.85
C VAL A 24 -6.51 1.98 10.36
N ALA A 25 -6.01 1.27 11.38
CA ALA A 25 -4.74 1.57 12.02
C ALA A 25 -3.68 0.51 11.73
N LEU A 26 -2.44 0.97 11.51
CA LEU A 26 -1.23 0.15 11.51
C LEU A 26 -0.53 0.36 12.86
N THR A 27 -0.32 -0.73 13.59
CA THR A 27 0.30 -0.73 14.93
C THR A 27 1.18 -1.97 15.11
N GLY A 28 2.06 -1.94 16.12
CA GLY A 28 2.92 -3.07 16.49
C GLY A 28 4.17 -3.22 15.61
N GLY A 29 4.84 -4.38 15.72
CA GLY A 29 6.10 -4.64 15.02
C GLY A 29 7.18 -3.62 15.43
N PRO A 30 7.90 -3.00 14.47
CA PRO A 30 8.89 -1.96 14.76
C PRO A 30 8.28 -0.56 14.96
N LEU A 31 6.96 -0.39 14.93
CA LEU A 31 6.30 0.91 15.00
C LEU A 31 6.14 1.37 16.46
N SER A 32 6.70 2.54 16.79
CA SER A 32 6.54 3.19 18.10
C SER A 32 5.25 4.01 18.23
N TYR A 33 4.53 4.23 17.13
CA TYR A 33 3.32 5.06 17.04
C TYR A 33 2.20 4.32 16.30
N GLN A 34 0.98 4.82 16.44
CA GLN A 34 -0.15 4.42 15.62
C GLN A 34 -0.19 5.22 14.31
N PHE A 35 -0.33 4.50 13.19
CA PHE A 35 -0.46 5.11 11.87
C PHE A 35 -1.85 4.85 11.31
N THR A 36 -2.58 5.91 10.97
CA THR A 36 -3.87 5.79 10.29
C THR A 36 -3.63 5.56 8.79
N VAL A 37 -4.19 4.49 8.24
CA VAL A 37 -4.12 4.16 6.80
C VAL A 37 -4.76 5.28 5.99
N HIS A 38 -4.02 5.78 5.00
CA HIS A 38 -4.49 6.77 4.06
C HIS A 38 -4.87 6.15 2.71
N GLY A 39 -4.08 5.20 2.22
CA GLY A 39 -4.33 4.61 0.92
C GLY A 39 -3.45 3.44 0.56
N ILE A 40 -3.66 2.95 -0.66
CA ILE A 40 -2.94 1.85 -1.28
C ILE A 40 -2.37 2.33 -2.61
N LYS A 41 -1.13 1.96 -2.91
CA LYS A 41 -0.50 2.16 -4.21
C LYS A 41 -0.11 0.80 -4.78
N ILE A 42 -0.45 0.56 -6.05
CA ILE A 42 -0.17 -0.69 -6.73
C ILE A 42 0.76 -0.41 -7.92
N LYS A 43 1.91 -1.10 -7.94
CA LYS A 43 2.91 -1.02 -9.01
C LYS A 43 3.11 -2.40 -9.62
N PHE A 44 3.09 -2.50 -10.95
CA PHE A 44 3.31 -3.78 -11.65
C PHE A 44 3.97 -3.60 -13.00
N GLY A 45 4.80 -4.56 -13.40
CA GLY A 45 5.60 -4.51 -14.63
C GLY A 45 4.80 -4.74 -15.90
N LYS A 46 5.34 -4.26 -17.03
CA LYS A 46 4.83 -4.63 -18.36
C LYS A 46 5.02 -6.13 -18.63
N ASN A 47 6.14 -6.69 -18.18
CA ASN A 47 6.52 -8.07 -18.40
C ASN A 47 6.70 -8.79 -17.04
N LYS A 48 6.76 -10.13 -17.09
CA LYS A 48 7.06 -10.97 -15.92
C LYS A 48 8.46 -10.73 -15.32
N ASN A 49 9.30 -9.93 -15.97
CA ASN A 49 10.67 -9.61 -15.55
C ASN A 49 10.74 -8.53 -14.46
N GLY A 50 9.61 -8.16 -13.87
CA GLY A 50 9.53 -7.44 -12.60
C GLY A 50 9.34 -5.93 -12.70
N ARG A 51 8.65 -5.37 -11.71
CA ARG A 51 8.57 -3.91 -11.43
C ARG A 51 8.24 -3.63 -9.96
N SER A 52 8.49 -4.59 -9.06
CA SER A 52 8.55 -4.26 -7.64
C SER A 52 9.68 -3.27 -7.39
N GLU A 53 9.50 -2.36 -6.44
CA GLU A 53 10.55 -1.40 -6.08
C GLU A 53 11.56 -2.05 -5.16
N HIS A 54 11.08 -2.87 -4.23
CA HIS A 54 11.91 -3.72 -3.40
C HIS A 54 12.31 -5.01 -4.14
N SER A 55 13.39 -5.64 -3.68
CA SER A 55 13.86 -6.93 -4.18
C SER A 55 14.34 -7.80 -3.01
N ILE A 56 14.33 -9.12 -3.21
CA ILE A 56 14.93 -10.08 -2.29
C ILE A 56 16.04 -10.80 -3.06
N ASN A 57 17.27 -10.80 -2.55
CA ASN A 57 18.43 -11.41 -3.19
C ASN A 57 18.59 -10.99 -4.67
N ASN A 58 18.44 -9.68 -4.94
CA ASN A 58 18.48 -9.07 -6.27
C ASN A 58 17.41 -9.60 -7.26
N ARG A 59 16.39 -10.31 -6.79
CA ARG A 59 15.23 -10.73 -7.58
C ARG A 59 14.07 -9.75 -7.37
N SER A 60 13.65 -9.09 -8.44
CA SER A 60 12.41 -8.30 -8.47
C SER A 60 11.19 -9.20 -8.69
N PHE A 61 10.06 -8.78 -8.15
CA PHE A 61 8.76 -9.42 -8.28
C PHE A 61 7.91 -8.71 -9.35
N VAL A 62 6.84 -9.37 -9.83
CA VAL A 62 6.03 -8.84 -10.93
C VAL A 62 5.33 -7.53 -10.59
N GLY A 63 5.15 -7.27 -9.29
CA GLY A 63 4.64 -6.02 -8.77
C GLY A 63 4.77 -5.93 -7.26
N GLU A 64 4.25 -4.85 -6.71
CA GLU A 64 4.27 -4.52 -5.30
C GLU A 64 3.00 -3.73 -4.94
N ILE A 65 2.38 -4.10 -3.83
CA ILE A 65 1.30 -3.33 -3.19
C ILE A 65 1.93 -2.61 -2.00
N GLN A 66 1.69 -1.30 -1.91
CA GLN A 66 2.14 -0.45 -0.81
C GLN A 66 0.91 0.12 -0.10
N LEU A 67 0.60 -0.38 1.10
CA LEU A 67 -0.39 0.20 2.00
C LEU A 67 0.32 1.25 2.85
N TYR A 68 -0.09 2.52 2.73
CA TYR A 68 0.58 3.62 3.40
C TYR A 68 -0.37 4.35 4.36
N GLY A 69 0.17 4.69 5.53
CA GLY A 69 -0.51 5.44 6.57
C GLY A 69 0.33 6.59 7.08
N TYR A 70 -0.33 7.55 7.73
CA TYR A 70 0.33 8.66 8.41
C TYR A 70 0.30 8.49 9.92
N ASN A 71 1.31 9.02 10.60
CA ASN A 71 1.42 8.98 12.04
C ASN A 71 0.34 9.87 12.67
N SER A 72 -0.74 9.24 13.11
CA SER A 72 -1.90 9.96 13.67
C SER A 72 -1.73 10.29 15.15
N ASP A 73 -0.63 9.85 15.78
CA ASP A 73 -0.28 10.29 17.14
C ASP A 73 0.46 11.63 17.13
N LEU A 74 1.16 11.95 16.03
CA LEU A 74 2.00 13.15 15.92
C LEU A 74 1.42 14.25 15.02
N TYR A 75 0.55 13.90 14.07
CA TYR A 75 0.07 14.84 13.05
C TYR A 75 -1.44 14.68 12.82
N ASP A 76 -2.12 15.80 12.58
CA ASP A 76 -3.59 15.83 12.44
C ASP A 76 -4.04 15.30 11.07
N SER A 77 -3.17 15.38 10.06
CA SER A 77 -3.49 15.03 8.68
C SER A 77 -2.36 14.36 7.94
N PHE A 78 -2.71 13.61 6.88
CA PHE A 78 -1.74 13.04 5.96
C PHE A 78 -0.90 14.13 5.26
N GLN A 79 -1.52 15.26 4.90
CA GLN A 79 -0.87 16.37 4.19
C GLN A 79 0.24 17.02 5.02
N GLU A 80 0.07 17.09 6.33
CA GLU A 80 1.10 17.56 7.25
C GLU A 80 2.20 16.48 7.42
N ALA A 81 1.78 15.25 7.69
CA ALA A 81 2.68 14.16 8.02
C ALA A 81 3.60 13.73 6.86
N VAL A 82 3.14 13.85 5.61
CA VAL A 82 3.88 13.35 4.43
C VAL A 82 5.24 14.03 4.24
N PHE A 83 5.41 15.25 4.75
CA PHE A 83 6.67 16.00 4.70
C PHE A 83 7.41 16.06 6.04
N ALA A 84 6.90 15.37 7.07
CA ALA A 84 7.39 15.47 8.43
C ALA A 84 8.21 14.22 8.86
N PRO A 85 9.19 14.37 9.76
CA PRO A 85 9.92 13.24 10.33
C PRO A 85 8.99 12.24 11.03
N ASN A 86 9.20 10.93 10.86
CA ASN A 86 8.34 9.88 11.43
C ASN A 86 6.85 9.98 11.00
N GLY A 87 6.56 10.72 9.93
CA GLY A 87 5.19 11.01 9.52
C GLY A 87 4.50 9.87 8.78
N LEU A 88 5.23 8.90 8.23
CA LEU A 88 4.65 7.83 7.41
C LEU A 88 5.12 6.44 7.82
N ALA A 89 4.24 5.46 7.62
CA ALA A 89 4.56 4.05 7.64
C ALA A 89 3.98 3.38 6.38
N ILE A 90 4.75 2.47 5.77
CA ILE A 90 4.34 1.76 4.56
C ILE A 90 4.52 0.26 4.80
N LEU A 91 3.45 -0.51 4.64
CA LEU A 91 3.48 -1.95 4.54
C LEU A 91 3.53 -2.34 3.07
N ALA A 92 4.61 -2.99 2.65
CA ALA A 92 4.81 -3.46 1.29
C ALA A 92 4.57 -4.98 1.18
N ALA A 93 3.87 -5.40 0.14
CA ALA A 93 3.64 -6.80 -0.20
C ALA A 93 4.02 -7.06 -1.66
N PHE A 94 4.84 -8.08 -1.90
CA PHE A 94 5.20 -8.51 -3.25
C PHE A 94 4.03 -9.21 -3.95
N LEU A 95 3.92 -9.00 -5.26
CA LEU A 95 3.01 -9.70 -6.14
C LEU A 95 3.78 -10.74 -6.96
N GLU A 96 3.27 -11.97 -7.01
CA GLU A 96 3.78 -13.04 -7.87
C GLU A 96 2.63 -13.62 -8.70
N VAL A 97 2.88 -13.92 -9.98
CA VAL A 97 1.88 -14.57 -10.83
C VAL A 97 1.93 -16.06 -10.56
N SER A 98 0.82 -16.63 -10.09
CA SER A 98 0.62 -18.07 -10.04
C SER A 98 -0.36 -18.50 -11.13
N PHE A 99 -0.28 -19.76 -11.55
CA PHE A 99 -1.35 -20.35 -12.32
C PHE A 99 -2.52 -20.59 -11.37
N ALA A 100 -3.65 -19.93 -11.62
CA ALA A 100 -4.90 -20.37 -11.00
C ALA A 100 -5.16 -21.80 -11.48
N LYS A 101 -5.19 -22.78 -10.56
CA LYS A 101 -5.95 -24.00 -10.84
C LYS A 101 -7.39 -23.52 -11.05
N GLN A 102 -7.84 -23.49 -12.29
CA GLN A 102 -9.27 -23.45 -12.58
C GLN A 102 -9.86 -24.70 -11.92
N LEU A 103 -10.44 -24.55 -10.73
CA LEU A 103 -11.44 -25.48 -10.23
C LEU A 103 -12.71 -25.21 -11.03
N PHE A 104 -12.72 -25.60 -12.30
CA PHE A 104 -13.96 -25.87 -13.00
C PHE A 104 -14.28 -27.35 -12.78
N ASN A 105 -14.89 -27.63 -11.63
CA ASN A 105 -15.76 -28.79 -11.49
C ASN A 105 -17.19 -28.31 -11.68
N LEU A 106 -17.63 -28.27 -12.93
CA LEU A 106 -19.01 -28.53 -13.35
C LEU A 106 -18.94 -29.27 -14.69
#